data_AF-A0A3D1LEW1-F1
#
_entry.id   AF-A0A3D1LEW1-F1
#
_cell.length_a   1.000
_cell.length_b   1.000
_cell.length_c   1.000
_cell.angle_alpha   90.00
_cell.angle_beta   90.00
_cell.angle_gamma   90.00
#
_symmetry.space_group_name_H-M   'P 1'
#
loop_
_entity.id
_entity.type
_entity.pdbx_description
1 polymer ?
#
loop_
_entity_poly.entity_id
_entity_poly.type
_entity_poly.pdbx_seq_one_letter_code
_entity_poly.pdbx_strand_id
1 'polypeptide(L)'
;KGLQKGFVPKRCANCGRWFLQKPGATYAYCTGPAPGQDGKTCREIGASSSFRSKVENNDIWKVHQRAYKKYFARIRSGLMTKGEFEVWSRQAADLRDAALERYARAENEEERQRIAQEVAETLNAE
;
A
#
# COMPACT_ATOMS: atom_id res chain seq x y z
N LYS A 1 -31.27 5.86 -14.95
CA LYS A 1 -30.46 6.13 -16.17
C LYS A 1 -28.95 5.79 -16.03
N GLY A 2 -28.54 4.87 -15.15
CA GLY A 2 -27.12 4.44 -15.03
C GLY A 2 -26.78 3.23 -15.89
N LEU A 3 -27.65 2.22 -15.89
CA LEU A 3 -27.51 0.98 -16.67
C LEU A 3 -27.40 1.22 -18.19
N GLN A 4 -28.16 2.18 -18.72
CA GLN A 4 -28.09 2.61 -20.14
C GLN A 4 -26.75 3.26 -20.52
N LYS A 5 -25.93 3.65 -19.54
CA LYS A 5 -24.58 4.22 -19.76
C LYS A 5 -23.47 3.19 -19.46
N GLY A 6 -23.81 1.89 -19.43
CA GLY A 6 -22.87 0.79 -19.19
C GLY A 6 -22.43 0.62 -17.74
N PHE A 7 -23.12 1.25 -16.78
CA PHE A 7 -22.79 1.06 -15.37
C PHE A 7 -23.30 -0.29 -14.87
N VAL A 8 -22.42 -1.06 -14.25
CA VAL A 8 -22.72 -2.40 -13.76
C VAL A 8 -23.06 -2.32 -12.26
N PRO A 9 -24.25 -2.76 -11.82
CA PRO A 9 -24.55 -2.88 -10.40
C PRO A 9 -23.70 -3.98 -9.76
N LYS A 10 -23.04 -3.66 -8.65
CA LYS A 10 -22.22 -4.61 -7.88
C LYS A 10 -22.48 -4.44 -6.39
N ARG A 11 -22.31 -5.52 -5.61
CA ARG A 11 -22.34 -5.45 -4.14
C ARG A 11 -20.97 -5.05 -3.60
N CYS A 12 -20.95 -4.12 -2.64
CA CYS A 12 -19.74 -3.72 -1.95
C CYS A 12 -19.23 -4.85 -1.04
N ALA A 13 -17.95 -5.21 -1.16
CA ALA A 13 -17.33 -6.25 -0.34
C ALA A 13 -17.18 -5.89 1.16
N ASN A 14 -17.27 -4.61 1.53
CA ASN A 14 -17.18 -4.16 2.93
C ASN A 14 -18.56 -4.06 3.60
N CYS A 15 -19.44 -3.19 3.09
CA CYS A 15 -20.73 -2.90 3.74
C CYS A 15 -21.93 -3.65 3.12
N GLY A 16 -21.71 -4.46 2.08
CA GLY A 16 -22.76 -5.22 1.41
C GLY A 16 -23.74 -4.41 0.54
N ARG A 17 -23.71 -3.07 0.60
CA ARG A 17 -24.61 -2.19 -0.17
C ARG A 17 -24.36 -2.30 -1.67
N TRP A 18 -25.42 -2.15 -2.46
CA TRP A 18 -25.32 -2.05 -3.91
C TRP A 18 -24.72 -0.70 -4.33
N PHE A 19 -23.85 -0.73 -5.34
CA PHE A 19 -23.31 0.47 -5.96
C PHE A 19 -23.16 0.29 -7.47
N LEU A 20 -23.14 1.39 -8.21
CA LEU A 20 -22.95 1.38 -9.65
C LEU A 20 -21.47 1.55 -9.98
N GLN A 21 -20.91 0.57 -10.66
CA GLN A 21 -19.54 0.56 -11.15
C GLN A 21 -19.48 1.27 -12.51
N LYS A 22 -18.52 2.17 -12.68
CA LYS A 22 -18.26 2.85 -13.97
C LYS A 22 -17.79 1.81 -15.00
N PRO A 23 -18.20 1.93 -16.29
CA PRO A 23 -17.64 1.12 -17.36
C PRO A 23 -16.10 1.16 -17.36
N GLY A 24 -15.45 0.02 -17.55
CA GLY A 24 -13.98 -0.10 -17.60
C GLY A 24 -13.25 -0.07 -16.25
N ALA A 25 -13.91 0.31 -15.16
CA ALA A 25 -13.33 0.17 -13.82
C ALA A 25 -13.61 -1.23 -13.24
N THR A 26 -12.82 -1.70 -12.27
CA THR A 26 -12.98 -3.01 -11.57
C THR A 26 -13.14 -2.86 -10.05
N TYR A 27 -13.92 -1.87 -9.59
CA TYR A 27 -14.05 -1.59 -8.15
C TYR A 27 -14.70 -2.74 -7.36
N ALA A 28 -14.18 -3.02 -6.16
CA ALA A 28 -14.78 -3.96 -5.19
C ALA A 28 -15.61 -3.26 -4.08
N TYR A 29 -15.41 -1.95 -3.91
CA TYR A 29 -15.96 -1.18 -2.81
C TYR A 29 -16.71 0.07 -3.28
N CYS A 30 -17.82 0.39 -2.61
CA CYS A 30 -18.58 1.61 -2.85
C CYS A 30 -17.88 2.84 -2.25
N THR A 31 -18.31 4.04 -2.65
CA THR A 31 -17.83 5.31 -2.09
C THR A 31 -18.66 5.79 -0.89
N GLY A 32 -19.59 4.98 -0.40
CA GLY A 32 -20.39 5.31 0.78
C GLY A 32 -19.59 5.18 2.08
N PRO A 33 -20.09 5.76 3.19
CA PRO A 33 -19.44 5.67 4.50
C PRO A 33 -19.26 4.21 4.92
N ALA A 34 -18.10 3.90 5.48
CA ALA A 34 -17.78 2.58 6.01
C ALA A 34 -18.43 2.39 7.40
N PRO A 35 -19.16 1.28 7.64
CA PRO A 35 -19.71 0.99 8.96
C PRO A 35 -18.60 0.92 10.03
N GLY A 36 -18.79 1.60 11.16
CA GLY A 36 -17.86 1.54 12.31
C GLY A 36 -16.49 2.19 12.06
N GLN A 37 -16.34 3.02 11.03
CA GLN A 37 -15.10 3.76 10.74
C GLN A 37 -15.46 5.22 10.44
N ASP A 38 -15.33 6.07 11.44
CA ASP A 38 -15.76 7.47 11.34
C ASP A 38 -14.97 8.23 10.28
N GLY A 39 -15.71 8.89 9.39
CA GLY A 39 -15.16 9.76 8.34
C GLY A 39 -14.54 9.06 7.13
N LYS A 40 -14.53 7.72 7.05
CA LYS A 40 -13.94 6.98 5.92
C LYS A 40 -14.98 6.29 5.05
N THR A 41 -14.71 6.21 3.75
CA THR A 41 -15.52 5.49 2.78
C THR A 41 -15.12 4.02 2.70
N CYS A 42 -16.04 3.16 2.25
CA CYS A 42 -15.74 1.74 2.02
C CYS A 42 -14.58 1.52 1.04
N ARG A 43 -14.36 2.46 0.10
CA ARG A 43 -13.25 2.42 -0.85
C ARG A 43 -11.92 2.74 -0.19
N GLU A 44 -11.85 3.72 0.69
CA GLU A 44 -10.64 4.06 1.45
C GLU A 44 -10.28 2.95 2.45
N ILE A 45 -11.27 2.36 3.11
CA ILE A 45 -11.07 1.18 3.97
C ILE A 45 -10.60 -0.01 3.15
N GLY A 46 -11.23 -0.29 2.00
CA GLY A 46 -10.81 -1.35 1.09
C GLY A 46 -9.37 -1.19 0.63
N ALA A 47 -8.99 0.02 0.18
CA ALA A 47 -7.61 0.32 -0.21
C ALA A 47 -6.62 0.15 0.97
N SER A 48 -6.99 0.63 2.16
CA SER A 48 -6.17 0.48 3.37
C SER A 48 -6.01 -0.98 3.79
N SER A 49 -7.06 -1.79 3.68
CA SER A 49 -7.05 -3.21 4.03
C SER A 49 -6.23 -4.03 3.05
N SER A 50 -6.41 -3.80 1.74
CA SER A 50 -5.58 -4.43 0.70
C SER A 50 -4.10 -4.05 0.87
N PHE A 51 -3.82 -2.79 1.19
CA PHE A 51 -2.45 -2.35 1.49
C PHE A 51 -1.89 -3.03 2.75
N ARG A 52 -2.66 -3.09 3.84
CA ARG A 52 -2.23 -3.76 5.08
C ARG A 52 -1.92 -5.24 4.82
N SER A 53 -2.80 -5.94 4.12
CA SER A 53 -2.57 -7.34 3.72
C SER A 53 -1.32 -7.49 2.86
N LYS A 54 -1.06 -6.58 1.90
CA LYS A 54 0.17 -6.58 1.10
C LYS A 54 1.42 -6.42 1.95
N VAL A 55 1.36 -5.54 2.95
CA VAL A 55 2.48 -5.33 3.89
C VAL A 55 2.65 -6.53 4.82
N GLU A 56 1.59 -7.11 5.36
CA GLU A 56 1.68 -8.26 6.28
C GLU A 56 2.21 -9.53 5.61
N ASN A 57 1.92 -9.73 4.32
CA ASN A 57 2.30 -10.93 3.59
C ASN A 57 3.63 -10.81 2.81
N ASN A 58 4.35 -9.70 2.91
CA ASN A 58 5.62 -9.53 2.19
C ASN A 58 6.63 -8.73 3.03
N ASP A 59 7.76 -9.36 3.34
CA ASP A 59 8.74 -8.77 4.26
C ASP A 59 9.44 -7.54 3.70
N ILE A 60 9.59 -7.43 2.37
CA ILE A 60 10.11 -6.22 1.71
C ILE A 60 9.19 -5.03 2.00
N TRP A 61 7.87 -5.24 1.90
CA TRP A 61 6.90 -4.20 2.23
C TRP A 61 6.89 -3.84 3.73
N LYS A 62 7.09 -4.81 4.64
CA LYS A 62 7.22 -4.52 6.09
C LYS A 62 8.42 -3.64 6.37
N VAL A 63 9.57 -4.01 5.84
CA VAL A 63 10.83 -3.29 6.02
C VAL A 63 10.72 -1.87 5.46
N HIS A 64 10.23 -1.73 4.22
CA HIS A 64 10.03 -0.42 3.60
C HIS A 64 9.06 0.46 4.39
N GLN A 65 7.92 -0.09 4.85
CA GLN A 65 6.94 0.65 5.64
C GLN A 65 7.52 1.13 6.98
N ARG A 66 8.36 0.31 7.62
CA ARG A 66 9.06 0.67 8.87
C ARG A 66 10.02 1.83 8.64
N ALA A 67 10.86 1.75 7.61
CA ALA A 67 11.80 2.80 7.25
C ALA A 67 11.07 4.11 6.88
N TYR A 68 9.99 4.03 6.10
CA TYR A 68 9.17 5.18 5.73
C TYR A 68 8.64 5.92 6.96
N LYS A 69 8.08 5.19 7.95
CA LYS A 69 7.62 5.80 9.20
C LYS A 69 8.76 6.44 10.00
N LYS A 70 9.94 5.81 10.04
CA LYS A 70 11.15 6.34 10.71
C LYS A 70 11.55 7.69 10.10
N TYR A 71 11.68 7.77 8.77
CA TYR A 71 12.08 8.99 8.07
C TYR A 71 10.99 10.07 8.14
N PHE A 72 9.72 9.71 8.05
CA PHE A 72 8.62 10.66 8.23
C PHE A 72 8.60 11.26 9.64
N ALA A 73 8.97 10.50 10.67
CA ALA A 73 9.11 11.04 12.03
C ALA A 73 10.25 12.07 12.14
N ARG A 74 11.31 11.95 11.34
CA ARG A 74 12.39 12.97 11.27
C ARG A 74 11.92 14.29 10.69
N ILE A 75 11.05 14.25 9.67
CA ILE A 75 10.40 15.47 9.14
C ILE A 75 9.65 16.17 10.26
N ARG A 76 8.82 15.43 11.01
CA ARG A 76 8.05 16.01 12.13
C ARG A 76 8.94 16.56 13.26
N SER A 77 10.14 16.02 13.41
CA SER A 77 11.11 16.43 14.44
C SER A 77 12.09 17.51 13.95
N GLY A 78 11.96 17.97 12.70
CA GLY A 78 12.86 18.96 12.11
C GLY A 78 14.27 18.45 11.79
N LEU A 79 14.52 17.14 11.91
CA LEU A 79 15.83 16.50 11.63
C LEU A 79 16.03 16.20 10.14
N MET A 80 15.01 16.46 9.32
CA MET A 80 15.01 16.22 7.89
C MET A 80 14.02 17.14 7.21
N THR A 81 14.39 17.72 6.08
CA THR A 81 13.51 18.53 5.26
C THR A 81 12.58 17.66 4.41
N LYS A 82 11.48 18.26 3.93
CA LYS A 82 10.59 17.59 2.98
C LYS A 82 11.33 17.19 1.68
N GLY A 83 12.27 18.03 1.21
CA GLY A 83 13.05 17.75 0.00
C GLY A 83 13.97 16.54 0.15
N GLU A 84 14.71 16.46 1.26
CA GLU A 84 15.55 15.30 1.59
C GLU A 84 14.71 14.03 1.71
N PHE A 85 13.53 14.13 2.35
CA PHE A 85 12.60 13.01 2.43
C PHE A 85 12.08 12.56 1.06
N GLU A 86 11.77 13.48 0.15
CA GLU A 86 11.32 13.13 -1.20
C GLU A 86 12.41 12.42 -2.01
N VAL A 87 13.66 12.84 -1.88
CA VAL A 87 14.82 12.17 -2.51
C VAL A 87 14.97 10.76 -1.94
N TRP A 88 15.03 10.64 -0.62
CA TRP A 88 15.11 9.34 0.06
C TRP A 88 13.92 8.44 -0.32
N SER A 89 12.69 8.97 -0.36
CA SER A 89 11.49 8.20 -0.67
C SER A 89 11.48 7.64 -2.09
N ARG A 90 12.11 8.33 -3.07
CA ARG A 90 12.27 7.81 -4.43
C ARG A 90 13.28 6.66 -4.44
N GLN A 91 14.46 6.88 -3.85
CA GLN A 91 15.49 5.85 -3.75
C GLN A 91 15.00 4.60 -3.01
N ALA A 92 14.24 4.78 -1.92
CA ALA A 92 13.65 3.70 -1.16
C ALA A 92 12.59 2.92 -1.97
N ALA A 93 11.84 3.61 -2.83
CA ALA A 93 10.88 2.97 -3.72
C ALA A 93 11.57 2.14 -4.81
N ASP A 94 12.64 2.67 -5.42
CA ASP A 94 13.42 1.96 -6.42
C ASP A 94 14.06 0.69 -5.84
N LEU A 95 14.65 0.80 -4.64
CA LEU A 95 15.22 -0.35 -3.93
C LEU A 95 14.16 -1.40 -3.60
N ARG A 96 12.99 -0.98 -3.13
CA ARG A 96 11.86 -1.88 -2.85
C ARG A 96 11.44 -2.63 -4.10
N ASP A 97 11.27 -1.93 -5.23
CA ASP A 97 10.77 -2.54 -6.45
C ASP A 97 11.79 -3.54 -7.02
N ALA A 98 13.08 -3.20 -7.01
CA ALA A 98 14.16 -4.14 -7.37
C ALA A 98 14.21 -5.37 -6.43
N ALA A 99 14.04 -5.15 -5.13
CA ALA A 99 14.01 -6.24 -4.16
C ALA A 99 12.77 -7.13 -4.30
N LEU A 100 11.62 -6.58 -4.69
CA LEU A 100 10.41 -7.36 -4.96
C LEU A 100 10.60 -8.31 -6.16
N GLU A 101 11.30 -7.87 -7.21
CA GLU A 101 11.65 -8.74 -8.33
C GLU A 101 12.55 -9.90 -7.90
N ARG A 102 13.55 -9.63 -7.06
CA ARG A 102 14.43 -10.67 -6.48
C ARG A 102 13.65 -11.60 -5.57
N TYR A 103 12.81 -11.05 -4.69
CA TYR A 103 11.98 -11.82 -3.74
C TYR A 103 10.99 -12.75 -4.47
N ALA A 104 10.45 -12.32 -5.61
CA ALA A 104 9.56 -13.14 -6.43
C ALA A 104 10.28 -14.30 -7.14
N ARG A 105 11.58 -14.16 -7.42
CA ARG A 105 12.43 -15.20 -8.03
C ARG A 105 13.04 -16.16 -7.01
N ALA A 106 13.07 -15.78 -5.73
CA ALA A 106 13.65 -16.60 -4.67
C ALA A 106 12.91 -17.92 -4.48
N GLU A 107 13.65 -19.02 -4.54
CA GLU A 107 13.12 -20.39 -4.50
C GLU A 107 12.84 -20.87 -3.07
N ASN A 108 13.52 -20.29 -2.08
CA ASN A 108 13.43 -20.67 -0.69
C ASN A 108 13.26 -19.47 0.25
N GLU A 109 12.84 -19.77 1.48
CA GLU A 109 12.55 -18.75 2.49
C GLU A 109 13.83 -18.06 3.03
N GLU A 110 14.96 -18.76 3.07
CA GLU A 110 16.23 -18.19 3.53
C GLU A 110 16.72 -17.08 2.57
N GLU A 111 16.58 -17.29 1.26
CA GLU A 111 16.90 -16.29 0.25
C GLU A 111 15.97 -15.08 0.34
N ARG A 112 14.67 -15.31 0.57
CA ARG A 112 13.70 -14.24 0.82
C ARG A 112 14.05 -13.42 2.05
N GLN A 113 14.45 -14.07 3.14
CA GLN A 113 14.89 -13.40 4.36
C GLN A 113 16.19 -12.61 4.15
N ARG A 114 17.15 -13.16 3.40
CA ARG A 114 18.40 -12.46 3.04
C ARG A 114 18.12 -11.18 2.24
N ILE A 115 17.24 -11.25 1.25
CA ILE A 115 16.83 -10.07 0.46
C ILE A 115 16.15 -9.03 1.36
N ALA A 116 15.25 -9.47 2.25
CA ALA A 116 14.59 -8.55 3.19
C ALA A 116 15.57 -7.89 4.16
N GLN A 117 16.57 -8.63 4.64
CA GLN A 117 17.63 -8.11 5.51
C GLN A 117 18.52 -7.10 4.78
N GLU A 118 18.95 -7.40 3.55
CA GLU A 118 19.75 -6.48 2.72
C GLU A 118 19.01 -5.15 2.48
N VAL A 119 17.70 -5.21 2.19
CA VAL A 119 16.86 -4.02 2.06
C VAL A 119 16.74 -3.28 3.38
N ALA A 120 16.63 -4.00 4.50
CA ALA A 120 16.52 -3.38 5.82
C ALA A 120 17.79 -2.62 6.19
N GLU A 121 18.95 -3.19 5.94
CA GLU A 121 20.25 -2.54 6.16
C GLU A 121 20.38 -1.31 5.28
N THR A 122 20.08 -1.44 3.98
CA THR A 122 20.20 -0.34 3.02
C THR A 122 19.24 0.82 3.33
N LEU A 123 17.99 0.54 3.70
CA LEU A 123 17.00 1.57 4.03
C LEU A 123 17.22 2.24 5.39
N ASN A 124 17.92 1.56 6.30
CA ASN A 124 18.19 2.07 7.64
C ASN A 124 19.64 2.54 7.84
N ALA A 125 20.49 2.43 6.82
CA ALA A 125 21.80 3.08 6.78
C ALA A 125 21.58 4.60 6.90
N GLU A 126 21.93 5.14 8.06
CA GLU A 126 21.95 6.57 8.38
C GLU A 126 23.32 7.18 8.05
#